data_AF-A0A5M8RSY7-F1
#
_entry.id   AF-A0A5M8RSY7-F1
#
_cell.length_a   1.000
_cell.length_b   1.000
_cell.length_c   1.000
_cell.angle_alpha   90.00
_cell.angle_beta   90.00
_cell.angle_gamma   90.00
#
_symmetry.space_group_name_H-M   'P 1'
#
loop_
_entity.id
_entity.type
_entity.pdbx_description
1 polymer ?
#
loop_
_entity_poly.entity_id
_entity_poly.type
_entity_poly.pdbx_seq_one_letter_code
_entity_poly.pdbx_strand_id
1 'polypeptide(L)'
;MKKMALTVLVLLLLFPLGANAGGFKGGGGNPGYWFTGDPVEHPDQTKPPLVFVHGLNGSSNAWFDKNDMSDQAWKNGYETAFIDLHPDKNMHDNGALLAAKLREIYEHFGRKVILISYSKGGIDSQSALIHHQAYRYVEHVITLGTPHHGSQLADLAYSSWAGWLAGILGQKNDAVYSLQTGYMKSFRELTDSHPNRQKTRYFTLAGNKIGGFGSVLFFGGVYLNMFGENDGAVTEKNARLPYATNLDPGRWDHFTIIKGNVTFPVFQSILEIDQNAEATLLKKENRSYPFIRGGVNEGQTEEEFAVEKGVKEITIHWLSNHSSGNIKLTDPHGKVVKDFSLSTAGDVFEGGYVHSAVVKNPASGKWKISSSVKQKEAFLFVVTFDSPHEQQIEKAVNTRTSGLSKVKAAVRSIRYQDGKQVEKKEIKRASIHSLQNSLSFQKAGMYSVTIDLTGKTADNAPFNRTIIRSIYVDDKGKKFEYNPLSD
;
A
#
# COMPACT_ATOMS: atom_id res chain seq x y z
N MET A 1 -3.31 60.39 -36.23
CA MET A 1 -2.03 59.71 -36.50
C MET A 1 -1.38 59.42 -35.16
N LYS A 2 -1.37 58.14 -34.77
CA LYS A 2 -0.16 57.31 -34.62
C LYS A 2 0.61 57.66 -33.35
N LYS A 3 0.41 56.88 -32.29
CA LYS A 3 1.15 55.63 -31.98
C LYS A 3 2.55 55.95 -31.48
N MET A 4 2.82 55.71 -30.19
CA MET A 4 3.95 54.89 -29.70
C MET A 4 4.14 55.11 -28.20
N ALA A 5 3.54 54.23 -27.40
CA ALA A 5 4.04 53.84 -26.08
C ALA A 5 3.27 52.58 -25.61
N LEU A 6 3.29 51.52 -26.43
CA LEU A 6 2.77 50.21 -26.03
C LEU A 6 3.52 49.10 -26.77
N THR A 7 4.73 48.78 -26.31
CA THR A 7 5.32 47.45 -26.53
C THR A 7 6.45 47.26 -25.53
N VAL A 8 6.19 46.48 -24.47
CA VAL A 8 7.13 45.55 -23.80
C VAL A 8 6.41 44.70 -22.73
N LEU A 9 5.16 45.02 -22.31
CA LEU A 9 4.52 44.27 -21.22
C LEU A 9 3.13 43.69 -21.53
N VAL A 10 2.93 43.04 -22.68
CA VAL A 10 1.68 42.30 -23.00
C VAL A 10 1.96 40.96 -23.71
N LEU A 11 2.91 40.17 -23.22
CA LEU A 11 3.09 38.78 -23.68
C LEU A 11 3.30 37.76 -22.55
N LEU A 12 2.85 38.09 -21.34
CA LEU A 12 2.85 37.17 -20.18
C LEU A 12 1.45 36.86 -19.62
N LEU A 13 0.36 37.22 -20.33
CA LEU A 13 -1.02 37.00 -19.86
C LEU A 13 -1.86 36.09 -20.76
N LEU A 14 -1.23 35.27 -21.61
CA LEU A 14 -1.90 34.22 -22.37
C LEU A 14 -1.04 32.95 -22.42
N PHE A 15 -0.73 32.42 -21.24
CA PHE A 15 -0.59 30.98 -21.08
C PHE A 15 -1.37 30.61 -19.82
N PRO A 16 -2.29 29.62 -19.86
CA PRO A 16 -2.60 28.94 -18.63
C PRO A 16 -1.26 28.38 -18.17
N LEU A 17 -0.72 28.89 -17.07
CA LEU A 17 0.24 28.15 -16.28
C LEU A 17 -0.51 26.89 -15.86
N GLY A 18 -0.48 25.89 -16.73
CA GLY A 18 -0.71 24.52 -16.35
C GLY A 18 0.26 24.28 -15.22
N ALA A 19 -0.26 24.32 -14.00
CA ALA A 19 0.36 23.67 -12.89
C ALA A 19 0.46 22.20 -13.31
N ASN A 20 1.60 21.83 -13.90
CA ASN A 20 2.09 20.48 -13.81
C ASN A 20 2.29 20.27 -12.30
N ALA A 21 1.25 19.78 -11.63
CA ALA A 21 1.42 19.04 -10.39
C ALA A 21 2.54 18.04 -10.69
N GLY A 22 3.65 18.17 -9.97
CA GLY A 22 4.84 17.34 -10.17
C GLY A 22 4.42 15.88 -10.16
N GLY A 23 4.34 15.29 -11.36
CA GLY A 23 4.25 13.86 -11.50
C GLY A 23 5.58 13.28 -11.04
N PHE A 24 5.52 12.07 -10.47
CA PHE A 24 6.69 11.31 -10.07
C PHE A 24 7.82 11.43 -11.09
N LYS A 25 8.99 11.88 -10.65
CA LYS A 25 10.20 11.29 -11.21
C LYS A 25 10.13 9.81 -10.87
N GLY A 26 9.71 8.99 -11.82
CA GLY A 26 9.91 7.54 -11.75
C GLY A 26 11.36 7.27 -11.35
N GLY A 27 11.59 6.26 -10.51
CA GLY A 27 12.93 5.89 -10.05
C GLY A 27 13.91 5.93 -11.22
N GLY A 28 15.06 6.58 -11.04
CA GLY A 28 15.95 7.02 -12.12
C GLY A 28 16.60 5.92 -12.98
N GLY A 29 16.07 4.70 -12.95
CA GLY A 29 16.50 3.57 -13.76
C GLY A 29 15.87 3.54 -15.16
N ASN A 30 16.45 2.71 -16.03
CA ASN A 30 16.02 2.54 -17.41
C ASN A 30 15.42 1.13 -17.58
N PRO A 31 14.09 0.96 -17.73
CA PRO A 31 13.47 -0.37 -17.76
C PRO A 31 14.12 -1.32 -18.78
N GLY A 32 14.56 -2.48 -18.30
CA GLY A 32 15.28 -3.50 -19.06
C GLY A 32 16.80 -3.37 -19.02
N TYR A 33 17.32 -2.26 -18.50
CA TYR A 33 18.74 -2.15 -18.18
C TYR A 33 19.09 -3.03 -16.99
N TRP A 34 20.21 -3.73 -17.08
CA TRP A 34 20.79 -4.46 -15.96
C TRP A 34 22.31 -4.37 -16.03
N PHE A 35 22.96 -4.54 -14.88
CA PHE A 35 24.41 -4.50 -14.75
C PHE A 35 24.86 -5.38 -13.58
N THR A 36 26.15 -5.77 -13.58
CA THR A 36 26.77 -6.53 -12.51
C THR A 36 27.27 -5.62 -11.39
N GLY A 37 27.30 -6.13 -10.16
CA GLY A 37 27.99 -5.46 -9.05
C GLY A 37 29.51 -5.58 -9.13
N ASP A 38 30.17 -5.21 -8.04
CA ASP A 38 31.62 -5.33 -7.90
C ASP A 38 32.07 -6.78 -8.08
N PRO A 39 33.20 -7.02 -8.77
CA PRO A 39 33.69 -8.36 -9.03
C PRO A 39 34.11 -9.06 -7.72
N VAL A 40 33.83 -10.36 -7.64
CA VAL A 40 34.33 -11.25 -6.59
C VAL A 40 35.58 -11.96 -7.10
N GLU A 41 36.71 -11.80 -6.42
CA GLU A 41 37.93 -12.55 -6.74
C GLU A 41 37.72 -14.04 -6.48
N HIS A 42 37.94 -14.88 -7.50
CA HIS A 42 37.71 -16.33 -7.48
C HIS A 42 36.27 -16.75 -7.07
N PRO A 43 35.26 -16.54 -7.94
CA PRO A 43 33.87 -16.87 -7.62
C PRO A 43 33.66 -18.34 -7.24
N ASP A 44 33.06 -18.54 -6.06
CA ASP A 44 32.66 -19.86 -5.59
C ASP A 44 31.51 -20.40 -6.45
N GLN A 45 31.77 -21.52 -7.13
CA GLN A 45 30.78 -22.14 -8.02
C GLN A 45 29.54 -22.68 -7.27
N THR A 46 29.65 -22.89 -5.96
CA THR A 46 28.56 -23.34 -5.10
C THR A 46 27.64 -22.22 -4.61
N LYS A 47 28.03 -20.94 -4.80
CA LYS A 47 27.24 -19.75 -4.48
C LYS A 47 26.59 -19.18 -5.74
N PRO A 48 25.28 -19.41 -5.99
CA PRO A 48 24.61 -18.84 -7.14
C PRO A 48 24.66 -17.30 -7.12
N PRO A 49 24.76 -16.63 -8.29
CA PRO A 49 24.71 -15.18 -8.35
C PRO A 49 23.36 -14.66 -7.84
N LEU A 50 23.38 -13.49 -7.18
CA LEU A 50 22.17 -12.84 -6.67
C LEU A 50 21.67 -11.80 -7.67
N VAL A 51 20.39 -11.87 -8.04
CA VAL A 51 19.74 -10.84 -8.85
C VAL A 51 18.78 -10.04 -7.99
N PHE A 52 19.02 -8.74 -7.92
CA PHE A 52 18.29 -7.80 -7.09
C PHE A 52 17.17 -7.11 -7.88
N VAL A 53 15.92 -7.32 -7.46
CA VAL A 53 14.71 -6.84 -8.14
C VAL A 53 13.97 -5.82 -7.27
N HIS A 54 13.97 -4.56 -7.70
CA HIS A 54 13.36 -3.46 -6.94
C HIS A 54 11.82 -3.48 -6.94
N GLY A 55 11.22 -2.62 -6.11
CA GLY A 55 9.77 -2.47 -5.95
C GLY A 55 9.16 -1.30 -6.72
N LEU A 56 7.91 -0.98 -6.36
CA LEU A 56 7.13 0.13 -6.90
C LEU A 56 7.89 1.46 -6.80
N ASN A 57 7.79 2.31 -7.84
CA ASN A 57 8.42 3.63 -7.93
C ASN A 57 9.96 3.63 -7.75
N GLY A 58 10.59 2.46 -7.74
CA GLY A 58 12.02 2.28 -7.50
C GLY A 58 12.84 2.08 -8.78
N SER A 59 14.11 1.77 -8.56
CA SER A 59 15.10 1.33 -9.55
C SER A 59 16.13 0.45 -8.83
N SER A 60 17.09 -0.10 -9.56
CA SER A 60 18.26 -0.81 -9.02
C SER A 60 18.99 -0.04 -7.91
N ASN A 61 18.97 1.30 -7.92
CA ASN A 61 19.52 2.16 -6.87
C ASN A 61 19.05 1.80 -5.45
N ALA A 62 17.87 1.19 -5.30
CA ALA A 62 17.34 0.77 -4.01
C ALA A 62 18.28 -0.16 -3.23
N TRP A 63 19.22 -0.82 -3.91
CA TRP A 63 20.11 -1.83 -3.33
C TRP A 63 21.48 -1.32 -2.88
N PHE A 64 21.85 -0.10 -3.28
CA PHE A 64 23.16 0.50 -2.98
C PHE A 64 23.14 2.00 -2.63
N ASP A 65 22.09 2.75 -3.00
CA ASP A 65 21.93 4.14 -2.53
C ASP A 65 21.33 4.15 -1.13
N LYS A 66 22.11 4.64 -0.15
CA LYS A 66 21.76 4.60 1.29
C LYS A 66 21.32 3.21 1.77
N ASN A 67 21.79 2.16 1.11
CA ASN A 67 21.50 0.77 1.40
C ASN A 67 22.81 -0.01 1.20
N ASP A 68 23.14 -0.92 2.12
CA ASP A 68 24.35 -1.72 2.08
C ASP A 68 24.10 -3.17 1.60
N MET A 69 22.94 -3.49 1.04
CA MET A 69 22.62 -4.84 0.56
C MET A 69 23.62 -5.34 -0.49
N SER A 70 23.98 -4.49 -1.46
CA SER A 70 25.04 -4.80 -2.44
C SER A 70 26.36 -5.12 -1.74
N ASP A 71 26.77 -4.28 -0.80
CA ASP A 71 28.02 -4.45 -0.04
C ASP A 71 28.02 -5.73 0.80
N GLN A 72 26.89 -6.08 1.43
CA GLN A 72 26.76 -7.31 2.20
C GLN A 72 26.91 -8.54 1.31
N ALA A 73 26.28 -8.55 0.13
CA ALA A 73 26.42 -9.64 -0.82
C ALA A 73 27.88 -9.80 -1.28
N TRP A 74 28.52 -8.69 -1.68
CA TRP A 74 29.92 -8.69 -2.12
C TRP A 74 30.88 -9.15 -1.02
N LYS A 75 30.75 -8.63 0.21
CA LYS A 75 31.57 -9.04 1.37
C LYS A 75 31.43 -10.53 1.72
N ASN A 76 30.30 -11.14 1.37
CA ASN A 76 30.04 -12.57 1.57
C ASN A 76 30.35 -13.43 0.34
N GLY A 77 31.02 -12.85 -0.68
CA GLY A 77 31.54 -13.55 -1.84
C GLY A 77 30.49 -13.91 -2.89
N TYR A 78 29.38 -13.17 -2.97
CA TYR A 78 28.36 -13.38 -3.99
C TYR A 78 28.59 -12.47 -5.20
N GLU A 79 28.57 -13.07 -6.40
CA GLU A 79 28.38 -12.32 -7.63
C GLU A 79 26.95 -11.76 -7.65
N THR A 80 26.78 -10.55 -8.17
CA THR A 80 25.49 -9.86 -8.14
C THR A 80 25.14 -9.22 -9.48
N ALA A 81 23.85 -9.13 -9.76
CA ALA A 81 23.31 -8.28 -10.82
C ALA A 81 22.09 -7.50 -10.33
N PHE A 82 21.91 -6.32 -10.90
CA PHE A 82 20.84 -5.39 -10.56
C PHE A 82 20.05 -5.09 -11.83
N ILE A 83 18.71 -5.13 -11.73
CA ILE A 83 17.83 -4.89 -12.87
C ILE A 83 16.89 -3.72 -12.60
N ASP A 84 16.72 -2.87 -13.60
CA ASP A 84 15.67 -1.86 -13.66
C ASP A 84 14.45 -2.43 -14.38
N LEU A 85 13.30 -2.42 -13.70
CA LEU A 85 11.98 -2.71 -14.27
C LEU A 85 11.18 -1.42 -14.40
N HIS A 86 10.00 -1.48 -15.01
CA HIS A 86 9.13 -0.30 -15.02
C HIS A 86 8.68 0.05 -13.59
N PRO A 87 8.85 1.31 -13.14
CA PRO A 87 8.51 1.72 -11.78
C PRO A 87 6.99 1.73 -11.52
N ASP A 88 6.18 1.80 -12.58
CA ASP A 88 4.76 2.16 -12.55
C ASP A 88 3.85 1.15 -13.31
N LYS A 89 4.41 0.09 -13.90
CA LYS A 89 3.66 -0.95 -14.63
C LYS A 89 3.27 -2.14 -13.76
N ASN A 90 2.25 -2.86 -14.19
CA ASN A 90 1.78 -4.07 -13.51
C ASN A 90 2.78 -5.24 -13.67
N MET A 91 2.50 -6.35 -12.98
CA MET A 91 3.36 -7.54 -12.98
C MET A 91 3.35 -8.34 -14.28
N HIS A 92 2.38 -8.16 -15.17
CA HIS A 92 2.39 -8.84 -16.47
C HIS A 92 3.45 -8.22 -17.37
N ASP A 93 3.48 -6.89 -17.45
CA ASP A 93 4.49 -6.15 -18.21
C ASP A 93 5.89 -6.38 -17.62
N ASN A 94 6.04 -6.16 -16.30
CA ASN A 94 7.32 -6.35 -15.62
C ASN A 94 7.77 -7.82 -15.59
N GLY A 95 6.85 -8.78 -15.51
CA GLY A 95 7.16 -10.21 -15.54
C GLY A 95 7.72 -10.64 -16.88
N ALA A 96 7.14 -10.17 -17.99
CA ALA A 96 7.65 -10.43 -19.33
C ALA A 96 9.05 -9.83 -19.53
N LEU A 97 9.25 -8.57 -19.11
CA LEU A 97 10.55 -7.89 -19.17
C LEU A 97 11.60 -8.62 -18.33
N LEU A 98 11.29 -8.92 -17.07
CA LEU A 98 12.19 -9.62 -16.17
C LEU A 98 12.55 -11.01 -16.71
N ALA A 99 11.60 -11.76 -17.28
CA ALA A 99 11.88 -13.07 -17.87
C ALA A 99 12.90 -13.01 -19.02
N ALA A 100 12.79 -11.99 -19.88
CA ALA A 100 13.76 -11.77 -20.96
C ALA A 100 15.16 -11.47 -20.40
N LYS A 101 15.25 -10.63 -19.36
CA LYS A 101 16.52 -10.23 -18.76
C LYS A 101 17.15 -11.31 -17.87
N LEU A 102 16.36 -12.13 -17.20
CA LEU A 102 16.88 -13.29 -16.48
C LEU A 102 17.54 -14.31 -17.41
N ARG A 103 17.11 -14.41 -18.66
CA ARG A 103 17.81 -15.21 -19.67
C ARG A 103 19.19 -14.63 -19.98
N GLU A 104 19.27 -13.33 -20.26
CA GLU A 104 20.56 -12.65 -20.53
C GLU A 104 21.52 -12.78 -19.34
N ILE A 105 21.01 -12.59 -18.11
CA ILE A 105 21.78 -12.71 -16.88
C ILE A 105 22.26 -14.17 -16.66
N TYR A 106 21.40 -15.15 -16.92
CA TYR A 106 21.79 -16.57 -16.88
C TYR A 106 22.86 -16.91 -17.91
N GLU A 107 22.73 -16.41 -19.14
CA GLU A 107 23.73 -16.59 -20.20
C GLU A 107 25.08 -15.92 -19.83
N HIS A 108 25.04 -14.78 -19.13
CA HIS A 108 26.22 -14.09 -18.64
C HIS A 108 26.96 -14.88 -17.54
N PHE A 109 26.25 -15.33 -16.51
CA PHE A 109 26.87 -16.06 -15.40
C PHE A 109 27.09 -17.55 -15.69
N GLY A 110 26.43 -18.12 -16.71
CA GLY A 110 26.49 -19.53 -17.07
C GLY A 110 25.80 -20.48 -16.07
N ARG A 111 25.11 -19.95 -15.06
CA ARG A 111 24.46 -20.70 -13.98
C ARG A 111 23.19 -20.00 -13.51
N LYS A 112 22.30 -20.76 -12.87
CA LYS A 112 21.06 -20.21 -12.32
C LYS A 112 21.36 -19.22 -11.20
N VAL A 113 20.45 -18.28 -11.02
CA VAL A 113 20.56 -17.20 -10.04
C VAL A 113 19.58 -17.37 -8.88
N ILE A 114 19.81 -16.66 -7.78
CA ILE A 114 18.83 -16.47 -6.71
C ILE A 114 18.25 -15.06 -6.85
N LEU A 115 16.93 -14.94 -6.82
CA LEU A 115 16.29 -13.62 -6.84
C LEU A 115 16.10 -13.08 -5.43
N ILE A 116 16.61 -11.89 -5.16
CA ILE A 116 16.28 -11.09 -3.98
C ILE A 116 15.33 -9.98 -4.43
N SER A 117 14.04 -10.12 -4.09
CA SER A 117 12.99 -9.26 -4.61
C SER A 117 12.34 -8.44 -3.51
N TYR A 118 12.30 -7.12 -3.68
CA TYR A 118 11.73 -6.20 -2.68
C TYR A 118 10.34 -5.72 -3.07
N SER A 119 9.40 -5.71 -2.11
CA SER A 119 8.06 -5.16 -2.27
C SER A 119 7.39 -5.72 -3.55
N LYS A 120 6.83 -4.86 -4.42
CA LYS A 120 6.22 -5.27 -5.71
C LYS A 120 7.13 -6.17 -6.58
N GLY A 121 8.46 -6.04 -6.49
CA GLY A 121 9.40 -6.86 -7.26
C GLY A 121 9.21 -8.36 -7.05
N GLY A 122 8.72 -8.81 -5.89
CA GLY A 122 8.44 -10.24 -5.66
C GLY A 122 7.19 -10.75 -6.41
N ILE A 123 6.25 -9.87 -6.77
CA ILE A 123 5.11 -10.20 -7.63
C ILE A 123 5.57 -10.25 -9.09
N ASP A 124 6.42 -9.30 -9.49
CA ASP A 124 7.03 -9.27 -10.83
C ASP A 124 7.88 -10.53 -11.08
N SER A 125 8.68 -10.95 -10.09
CA SER A 125 9.42 -12.21 -10.08
C SER A 125 8.52 -13.43 -10.21
N GLN A 126 7.39 -13.49 -9.49
CA GLN A 126 6.44 -14.60 -9.67
C GLN A 126 5.86 -14.64 -11.07
N SER A 127 5.51 -13.47 -11.63
CA SER A 127 4.99 -13.38 -12.99
C SER A 127 6.01 -13.91 -14.02
N ALA A 128 7.26 -13.46 -13.93
CA ALA A 128 8.35 -13.92 -14.78
C ALA A 128 8.54 -15.44 -14.71
N LEU A 129 8.60 -16.00 -13.49
CA LEU A 129 8.88 -17.41 -13.28
C LEU A 129 7.72 -18.31 -13.70
N ILE A 130 6.50 -17.95 -13.29
CA ILE A 130 5.33 -18.82 -13.41
C ILE A 130 4.68 -18.69 -14.78
N HIS A 131 4.44 -17.46 -15.22
CA HIS A 131 3.69 -17.17 -16.46
C HIS A 131 4.60 -17.00 -17.68
N HIS A 132 5.88 -16.64 -17.48
CA HIS A 132 6.86 -16.47 -18.57
C HIS A 132 8.01 -17.49 -18.54
N GLN A 133 7.85 -18.59 -17.79
CA GLN A 133 8.75 -19.75 -17.77
C GLN A 133 10.22 -19.45 -17.37
N ALA A 134 10.48 -18.32 -16.70
CA ALA A 134 11.82 -17.96 -16.24
C ALA A 134 12.33 -18.83 -15.07
N TYR A 135 11.51 -19.75 -14.54
CA TYR A 135 11.93 -20.74 -13.53
C TYR A 135 13.19 -21.54 -13.94
N ARG A 136 13.48 -21.62 -15.23
CA ARG A 136 14.65 -22.33 -15.78
C ARG A 136 15.97 -21.64 -15.43
N TYR A 137 15.94 -20.34 -15.15
CA TYR A 137 17.11 -19.50 -14.89
C TYR A 137 17.32 -19.23 -13.39
N VAL A 138 16.40 -19.70 -12.53
CA VAL A 138 16.35 -19.32 -11.13
C VAL A 138 16.36 -20.55 -10.23
N GLU A 139 17.23 -20.54 -9.21
CA GLU A 139 17.27 -21.59 -8.18
C GLU A 139 16.11 -21.44 -7.19
N HIS A 140 15.98 -20.25 -6.60
CA HIS A 140 14.88 -19.90 -5.71
C HIS A 140 14.73 -18.38 -5.59
N VAL A 141 13.65 -17.95 -4.94
CA VAL A 141 13.32 -16.53 -4.73
C VAL A 141 13.21 -16.23 -3.25
N ILE A 142 13.84 -15.15 -2.81
CA ILE A 142 13.65 -14.53 -1.49
C ILE A 142 12.90 -13.22 -1.70
N THR A 143 11.75 -13.06 -1.04
CA THR A 143 10.94 -11.84 -1.12
C THR A 143 10.97 -11.07 0.19
N LEU A 144 11.19 -9.75 0.11
CA LEU A 144 11.28 -8.84 1.25
C LEU A 144 10.05 -7.91 1.26
N GLY A 145 9.09 -8.18 2.15
CA GLY A 145 7.90 -7.33 2.32
C GLY A 145 6.98 -7.29 1.09
N THR A 146 6.97 -8.35 0.27
CA THR A 146 6.20 -8.37 -0.98
C THR A 146 4.70 -8.51 -0.73
N PRO A 147 3.82 -7.63 -1.25
CA PRO A 147 2.38 -7.72 -1.06
C PRO A 147 1.72 -8.82 -1.95
N HIS A 148 2.03 -10.09 -1.69
CA HIS A 148 1.54 -11.26 -2.46
C HIS A 148 0.02 -11.32 -2.60
N HIS A 149 -0.70 -10.88 -1.55
CA HIS A 149 -2.15 -10.78 -1.50
C HIS A 149 -2.68 -9.34 -1.69
N GLY A 150 -1.81 -8.42 -2.11
CA GLY A 150 -2.09 -7.00 -2.31
C GLY A 150 -1.84 -6.16 -1.06
N SER A 151 -2.07 -4.85 -1.18
CA SER A 151 -2.00 -3.90 -0.07
C SER A 151 -3.32 -3.16 0.05
N GLN A 152 -3.85 -3.08 1.26
CA GLN A 152 -5.04 -2.30 1.56
C GLN A 152 -4.79 -0.80 1.36
N LEU A 153 -3.53 -0.33 1.37
CA LEU A 153 -3.21 1.03 0.96
C LEU A 153 -3.50 1.28 -0.53
N ALA A 154 -3.36 0.25 -1.39
CA ALA A 154 -3.77 0.34 -2.79
C ALA A 154 -5.31 0.42 -2.89
N ASP A 155 -6.05 -0.33 -2.07
CA ASP A 155 -7.52 -0.21 -1.99
C ASP A 155 -7.95 1.19 -1.55
N LEU A 156 -7.27 1.74 -0.53
CA LEU A 156 -7.44 3.12 -0.06
C LEU A 156 -7.18 4.12 -1.19
N ALA A 157 -6.07 3.99 -1.93
CA ALA A 157 -5.69 4.87 -3.03
C ALA A 157 -6.69 4.89 -4.21
N TYR A 158 -7.59 3.91 -4.31
CA TYR A 158 -8.68 3.91 -5.30
C TYR A 158 -10.07 4.18 -4.71
N SER A 159 -10.15 4.39 -3.39
CA SER A 159 -11.38 4.65 -2.64
C SER A 159 -12.03 6.01 -2.93
N SER A 160 -13.30 6.14 -2.54
CA SER A 160 -14.05 7.38 -2.73
C SER A 160 -13.48 8.57 -1.95
N TRP A 161 -12.79 8.31 -0.83
CA TRP A 161 -12.27 9.36 0.05
C TRP A 161 -10.83 9.75 -0.25
N ALA A 162 -9.99 8.81 -0.69
CA ALA A 162 -8.56 9.09 -0.94
C ALA A 162 -8.18 9.12 -2.43
N GLY A 163 -8.99 8.56 -3.33
CA GLY A 163 -8.52 8.27 -4.68
C GLY A 163 -8.24 9.48 -5.57
N TRP A 164 -8.76 10.64 -5.21
CA TRP A 164 -8.46 11.88 -5.89
C TRP A 164 -7.12 12.48 -5.40
N LEU A 165 -6.82 12.39 -4.08
CA LEU A 165 -5.52 12.77 -3.51
C LEU A 165 -4.43 11.86 -4.07
N ALA A 166 -4.69 10.55 -4.15
CA ALA A 166 -3.81 9.61 -4.81
C ALA A 166 -3.57 9.98 -6.28
N GLY A 167 -4.59 10.44 -7.00
CA GLY A 167 -4.44 10.93 -8.37
C GLY A 167 -3.55 12.19 -8.46
N ILE A 168 -3.75 13.16 -7.57
CA ILE A 168 -2.94 14.39 -7.49
C ILE A 168 -1.48 14.08 -7.15
N LEU A 169 -1.27 13.13 -6.23
CA LEU A 169 0.04 12.66 -5.82
C LEU A 169 0.62 11.63 -6.80
N GLY A 170 0.02 11.41 -7.98
CA GLY A 170 0.54 10.53 -9.05
C GLY A 170 0.45 9.02 -8.80
N GLN A 171 -0.21 8.58 -7.73
CA GLN A 171 -0.22 7.19 -7.25
C GLN A 171 -1.15 6.28 -8.03
N LYS A 172 -1.97 6.84 -8.93
CA LYS A 172 -2.85 6.06 -9.81
C LYS A 172 -2.12 5.67 -11.08
N ASN A 173 -1.37 4.57 -10.99
CA ASN A 173 -0.71 3.92 -12.11
C ASN A 173 -1.08 2.42 -12.17
N ASP A 174 -0.62 1.73 -13.22
CA ASP A 174 -0.93 0.32 -13.48
C ASP A 174 -0.38 -0.59 -12.36
N ALA A 175 0.77 -0.23 -11.77
CA ALA A 175 1.36 -0.93 -10.65
C ALA A 175 0.43 -0.89 -9.41
N VAL A 176 0.08 0.29 -8.91
CA VAL A 176 -0.80 0.42 -7.73
C VAL A 176 -2.20 -0.12 -8.02
N TYR A 177 -2.70 0.03 -9.25
CA TYR A 177 -3.96 -0.57 -9.67
C TYR A 177 -3.97 -2.09 -9.47
N SER A 178 -2.90 -2.77 -9.90
CA SER A 178 -2.74 -4.22 -9.77
C SER A 178 -2.52 -4.69 -8.33
N LEU A 179 -2.02 -3.83 -7.43
CA LEU A 179 -1.78 -4.16 -6.02
C LEU A 179 -3.03 -4.13 -5.14
N GLN A 180 -4.18 -3.69 -5.67
CA GLN A 180 -5.46 -3.79 -4.95
C GLN A 180 -5.76 -5.24 -4.59
N THR A 181 -6.27 -5.48 -3.39
CA THR A 181 -6.41 -6.82 -2.81
C THR A 181 -7.34 -7.72 -3.62
N GLY A 182 -8.43 -7.17 -4.19
CA GLY A 182 -9.32 -7.89 -5.11
C GLY A 182 -8.62 -8.34 -6.41
N TYR A 183 -7.76 -7.50 -6.98
CA TYR A 183 -6.96 -7.89 -8.16
C TYR A 183 -6.00 -9.01 -7.76
N MET A 184 -5.26 -8.81 -6.66
CA MET A 184 -4.30 -9.81 -6.18
C MET A 184 -4.96 -11.13 -5.80
N LYS A 185 -6.21 -11.15 -5.32
CA LYS A 185 -6.98 -12.39 -5.14
C LYS A 185 -7.14 -13.16 -6.45
N SER A 186 -7.48 -12.47 -7.54
CA SER A 186 -7.54 -13.08 -8.87
C SER A 186 -6.17 -13.56 -9.35
N PHE A 187 -5.12 -12.76 -9.11
CA PHE A 187 -3.76 -13.15 -9.47
C PHE A 187 -3.30 -14.40 -8.70
N ARG A 188 -3.59 -14.50 -7.40
CA ARG A 188 -3.32 -15.70 -6.59
C ARG A 188 -4.05 -16.92 -7.13
N GLU A 189 -5.33 -16.80 -7.47
CA GLU A 189 -6.06 -17.95 -7.99
C GLU A 189 -5.46 -18.49 -9.30
N LEU A 190 -5.05 -17.60 -10.21
CA LEU A 190 -4.38 -17.97 -11.46
C LEU A 190 -2.95 -18.49 -11.23
N THR A 191 -2.21 -17.88 -10.32
CA THR A 191 -0.78 -18.14 -10.11
C THR A 191 -0.55 -19.39 -9.26
N ASP A 192 -1.31 -19.55 -8.18
CA ASP A 192 -1.11 -20.62 -7.20
C ASP A 192 -1.52 -21.99 -7.78
N SER A 193 -2.47 -21.99 -8.72
CA SER A 193 -2.94 -23.16 -9.47
C SER A 193 -2.11 -23.47 -10.72
N HIS A 194 -1.21 -22.58 -11.13
CA HIS A 194 -0.43 -22.75 -12.36
C HIS A 194 0.59 -23.90 -12.22
N PRO A 195 0.77 -24.77 -13.24
CA PRO A 195 1.72 -25.90 -13.17
C PRO A 195 3.17 -25.49 -12.87
N ASN A 196 3.59 -24.32 -13.33
CA ASN A 196 4.95 -23.81 -13.08
C ASN A 196 5.17 -23.31 -11.65
N ARG A 197 4.12 -23.13 -10.84
CA ARG A 197 4.26 -22.63 -9.47
C ARG A 197 5.17 -23.48 -8.61
N GLN A 198 5.19 -24.80 -8.83
CA GLN A 198 6.02 -25.75 -8.08
C GLN A 198 7.46 -25.86 -8.61
N LYS A 199 7.82 -25.17 -9.70
CA LYS A 199 9.13 -25.30 -10.34
C LYS A 199 10.24 -24.50 -9.66
N THR A 200 9.89 -23.58 -8.76
CA THR A 200 10.84 -22.75 -8.02
C THR A 200 10.42 -22.65 -6.55
N ARG A 201 11.39 -22.69 -5.65
CA ARG A 201 11.14 -22.48 -4.21
C ARG A 201 11.03 -20.99 -3.90
N TYR A 202 10.19 -20.67 -2.93
CA TYR A 202 9.97 -19.30 -2.47
C TYR A 202 10.22 -19.21 -0.97
N PHE A 203 10.89 -18.13 -0.58
CA PHE A 203 11.14 -17.76 0.80
C PHE A 203 10.62 -16.35 1.02
N THR A 204 9.84 -16.12 2.08
CA THR A 204 9.27 -14.80 2.34
C THR A 204 9.73 -14.27 3.68
N LEU A 205 10.16 -13.01 3.70
CA LEU A 205 10.36 -12.21 4.90
C LEU A 205 9.25 -11.16 4.98
N ALA A 206 8.69 -11.01 6.18
CA ALA A 206 7.70 -10.00 6.49
C ALA A 206 8.19 -9.12 7.64
N GLY A 207 7.84 -7.83 7.60
CA GLY A 207 8.03 -6.90 8.69
C GLY A 207 6.77 -6.77 9.53
N ASN A 208 6.93 -6.58 10.85
CA ASN A 208 5.82 -6.32 11.77
C ASN A 208 6.00 -5.03 12.59
N LYS A 209 6.84 -4.12 12.12
CA LYS A 209 7.07 -2.83 12.77
C LYS A 209 6.69 -1.71 11.79
N ILE A 210 5.87 -0.78 12.23
CA ILE A 210 5.57 0.43 11.46
C ILE A 210 6.68 1.48 11.63
N GLY A 211 6.76 2.43 10.70
CA GLY A 211 7.73 3.52 10.77
C GLY A 211 7.57 4.41 12.03
N GLY A 212 8.58 5.26 12.28
CA GLY A 212 8.55 6.19 13.42
C GLY A 212 7.40 7.21 13.34
N PHE A 213 6.93 7.70 14.49
CA PHE A 213 5.80 8.64 14.59
C PHE A 213 5.91 9.80 13.61
N GLY A 214 4.83 10.06 12.88
CA GLY A 214 4.75 11.10 11.87
C GLY A 214 5.30 10.70 10.49
N SER A 215 6.04 9.59 10.33
CA SER A 215 6.47 9.13 9.00
C SER A 215 5.29 8.63 8.14
N VAL A 216 5.52 8.51 6.83
CA VAL A 216 4.52 7.94 5.92
C VAL A 216 4.24 6.46 6.19
N LEU A 217 5.25 5.68 6.64
CA LEU A 217 5.06 4.30 7.08
C LEU A 217 4.33 4.21 8.43
N PHE A 218 4.42 5.24 9.27
CA PHE A 218 3.58 5.32 10.46
C PHE A 218 2.12 5.56 10.07
N PHE A 219 1.85 6.50 9.16
CA PHE A 219 0.49 6.72 8.64
C PHE A 219 -0.09 5.45 8.00
N GLY A 220 0.65 4.86 7.07
CA GLY A 220 0.23 3.65 6.39
C GLY A 220 0.02 2.51 7.39
N GLY A 221 0.93 2.37 8.35
CA GLY A 221 0.84 1.33 9.37
C GLY A 221 -0.31 1.49 10.34
N VAL A 222 -0.63 2.73 10.74
CA VAL A 222 -1.79 3.02 11.56
C VAL A 222 -3.08 2.65 10.84
N TYR A 223 -3.21 2.97 9.55
CA TYR A 223 -4.34 2.49 8.74
C TYR A 223 -4.36 0.96 8.63
N LEU A 224 -3.20 0.33 8.44
CA LEU A 224 -3.08 -1.11 8.24
C LEU A 224 -3.30 -1.94 9.51
N ASN A 225 -3.16 -1.36 10.71
CA ASN A 225 -3.36 -2.06 11.98
C ASN A 225 -4.74 -2.75 12.06
N MET A 226 -5.74 -2.24 11.34
CA MET A 226 -7.06 -2.86 11.28
C MET A 226 -7.08 -4.23 10.57
N PHE A 227 -6.04 -4.53 9.79
CA PHE A 227 -5.89 -5.75 9.00
C PHE A 227 -4.75 -6.65 9.50
N GLY A 228 -4.18 -6.36 10.69
CA GLY A 228 -3.13 -7.14 11.33
C GLY A 228 -1.79 -6.43 11.48
N GLU A 229 -0.80 -7.16 12.01
CA GLU A 229 0.59 -6.69 12.08
C GLU A 229 1.09 -6.33 10.67
N ASN A 230 1.90 -5.28 10.57
CA ASN A 230 2.32 -4.73 9.28
C ASN A 230 3.63 -3.94 9.38
N ASP A 231 4.24 -3.71 8.23
CA ASP A 231 5.52 -3.00 8.08
C ASP A 231 5.34 -1.50 7.73
N GLY A 232 4.11 -0.99 7.82
CA GLY A 232 3.74 0.36 7.37
C GLY A 232 3.22 0.45 5.94
N ALA A 233 3.39 -0.59 5.11
CA ALA A 233 2.91 -0.62 3.72
C ALA A 233 2.15 -1.92 3.36
N VAL A 234 2.55 -3.05 3.96
CA VAL A 234 2.02 -4.38 3.70
C VAL A 234 1.78 -5.08 5.04
N THR A 235 0.63 -5.73 5.18
CA THR A 235 0.39 -6.58 6.35
C THR A 235 1.23 -7.84 6.30
N GLU A 236 1.67 -8.32 7.46
CA GLU A 236 2.51 -9.51 7.56
C GLU A 236 1.88 -10.69 6.82
N LYS A 237 0.56 -10.89 7.03
CA LYS A 237 -0.25 -11.91 6.34
C LYS A 237 -0.19 -11.77 4.83
N ASN A 238 -0.33 -10.55 4.29
CA ASN A 238 -0.29 -10.33 2.85
C ASN A 238 1.13 -10.46 2.28
N ALA A 239 2.16 -10.42 3.13
CA ALA A 239 3.55 -10.69 2.78
C ALA A 239 3.95 -12.17 2.82
N ARG A 240 3.03 -13.06 3.21
CA ARG A 240 3.25 -14.52 3.22
C ARG A 240 2.70 -15.18 1.96
N LEU A 241 3.23 -16.36 1.65
CA LEU A 241 2.69 -17.27 0.64
C LEU A 241 2.43 -18.64 1.27
N PRO A 242 1.25 -19.25 1.09
CA PRO A 242 0.92 -20.56 1.67
C PRO A 242 1.85 -21.70 1.23
N TYR A 243 2.48 -21.59 0.06
CA TYR A 243 3.37 -22.60 -0.50
C TYR A 243 4.86 -22.24 -0.37
N ALA A 244 5.19 -21.11 0.24
CA ALA A 244 6.56 -20.69 0.49
C ALA A 244 7.03 -21.16 1.87
N THR A 245 8.35 -21.18 2.05
CA THR A 245 8.93 -21.16 3.39
C THR A 245 8.83 -19.73 3.93
N ASN A 246 7.97 -19.54 4.93
CA ASN A 246 7.76 -18.25 5.55
C ASN A 246 8.71 -18.12 6.75
N LEU A 247 9.77 -17.31 6.63
CA LEU A 247 10.69 -17.05 7.74
C LEU A 247 9.99 -16.26 8.84
N ASP A 248 10.45 -16.34 10.08
CA ASP A 248 9.87 -15.56 11.17
C ASP A 248 9.84 -14.05 10.84
N PRO A 249 8.74 -13.34 11.18
CA PRO A 249 8.66 -11.92 10.93
C PRO A 249 9.66 -11.18 11.81
N GLY A 250 10.34 -10.19 11.22
CA GLY A 250 11.24 -9.33 11.96
C GLY A 250 10.63 -7.98 12.27
N ARG A 251 11.22 -7.30 13.26
CA ARG A 251 10.82 -5.93 13.67
C ARG A 251 11.34 -4.88 12.69
N TRP A 252 10.95 -5.00 11.43
CA TRP A 252 11.30 -4.13 10.32
C TRP A 252 10.07 -3.42 9.80
N ASP A 253 10.25 -2.15 9.46
CA ASP A 253 9.34 -1.42 8.59
C ASP A 253 9.70 -1.66 7.13
N HIS A 254 8.82 -1.22 6.22
CA HIS A 254 8.97 -1.47 4.80
C HIS A 254 10.29 -0.89 4.24
N PHE A 255 10.88 0.12 4.88
CA PHE A 255 12.14 0.73 4.43
C PHE A 255 13.39 0.14 5.05
N THR A 256 13.25 -0.52 6.19
CA THR A 256 14.36 -1.19 6.88
C THR A 256 14.52 -2.64 6.46
N ILE A 257 13.45 -3.31 6.00
CA ILE A 257 13.50 -4.71 5.55
C ILE A 257 14.42 -4.92 4.33
N ILE A 258 14.63 -3.89 3.51
CA ILE A 258 15.53 -3.95 2.34
C ILE A 258 17.00 -3.71 2.71
N LYS A 259 17.32 -3.30 3.95
CA LYS A 259 18.69 -2.95 4.33
C LYS A 259 19.54 -4.19 4.55
N GLY A 260 20.71 -4.21 3.92
CA GLY A 260 21.66 -5.33 3.94
C GLY A 260 22.02 -5.77 5.35
N ASN A 261 22.56 -4.87 6.16
CA ASN A 261 22.94 -5.16 7.55
C ASN A 261 21.78 -5.68 8.42
N VAL A 262 20.54 -5.43 8.02
CA VAL A 262 19.34 -5.82 8.76
C VAL A 262 18.87 -7.22 8.36
N THR A 263 18.72 -7.50 7.07
CA THR A 263 18.07 -8.74 6.60
C THR A 263 18.99 -9.74 5.91
N PHE A 264 20.15 -9.33 5.39
CA PHE A 264 21.10 -10.27 4.77
C PHE A 264 21.50 -11.43 5.71
N PRO A 265 21.84 -11.18 6.99
CA PRO A 265 22.16 -12.27 7.93
C PRO A 265 20.99 -13.24 8.19
N VAL A 266 19.75 -12.80 7.95
CA VAL A 266 18.54 -13.62 8.19
C VAL A 266 18.37 -14.67 7.11
N PHE A 267 18.65 -14.32 5.85
CA PHE A 267 18.47 -15.23 4.72
C PHE A 267 19.78 -15.82 4.19
N GLN A 268 20.93 -15.45 4.76
CA GLN A 268 22.24 -15.90 4.32
C GLN A 268 22.35 -17.44 4.22
N SER A 269 21.81 -18.18 5.19
CA SER A 269 21.83 -19.64 5.18
C SER A 269 21.01 -20.27 4.06
N ILE A 270 20.06 -19.53 3.48
CA ILE A 270 19.18 -19.99 2.39
C ILE A 270 19.82 -19.72 1.02
N LEU A 271 20.84 -18.85 0.97
CA LEU A 271 21.60 -18.57 -0.26
C LEU A 271 22.47 -19.76 -0.68
N GLU A 272 22.87 -20.59 0.28
CA GLU A 272 23.61 -21.82 0.04
C GLU A 272 22.65 -22.96 -0.31
N ILE A 273 23.10 -23.90 -1.15
CA ILE A 273 22.28 -25.02 -1.62
C ILE A 273 22.20 -26.10 -0.53
N ASP A 274 21.68 -25.77 0.64
CA ASP A 274 21.10 -26.77 1.54
C ASP A 274 20.15 -26.13 2.58
N GLN A 275 19.12 -26.90 2.92
CA GLN A 275 18.20 -26.77 4.07
C GLN A 275 16.74 -26.31 3.86
N ASN A 276 15.90 -27.10 4.55
CA ASN A 276 14.47 -27.00 4.77
C ASN A 276 14.19 -26.07 5.95
N ALA A 277 13.17 -25.23 5.85
CA ALA A 277 12.63 -24.51 7.00
C ALA A 277 11.10 -24.71 7.08
N GLU A 278 10.66 -25.08 8.29
CA GLU A 278 9.26 -25.29 8.67
C GLU A 278 8.54 -23.95 8.92
N ALA A 279 7.24 -23.94 8.68
CA ALA A 279 6.40 -22.75 8.77
C ALA A 279 5.64 -22.69 10.11
N THR A 280 5.62 -21.50 10.73
CA THR A 280 4.87 -21.21 11.95
C THR A 280 3.53 -20.54 11.64
N LEU A 281 2.49 -20.91 12.39
CA LEU A 281 1.11 -20.41 12.25
C LEU A 281 0.88 -19.06 12.95
N LEU A 282 0.11 -18.20 12.27
CA LEU A 282 -0.24 -16.82 12.66
C LEU A 282 -1.08 -16.74 13.94
N LYS A 283 -0.81 -15.71 14.75
CA LYS A 283 -1.60 -15.31 15.93
C LYS A 283 -2.80 -14.45 15.53
N LYS A 284 -3.82 -14.47 16.39
CA LYS A 284 -5.11 -13.77 16.20
C LYS A 284 -4.96 -12.26 16.40
N GLU A 285 -5.50 -11.50 15.44
CA GLU A 285 -5.34 -10.05 15.26
C GLU A 285 -6.25 -9.22 16.19
N ASN A 286 -5.76 -8.03 16.58
CA ASN A 286 -6.60 -6.95 17.11
C ASN A 286 -6.97 -6.01 15.96
N ARG A 287 -8.25 -5.95 15.61
CA ARG A 287 -8.77 -5.06 14.57
C ARG A 287 -9.07 -3.67 15.18
N SER A 288 -8.98 -2.61 14.37
CA SER A 288 -9.37 -1.24 14.75
C SER A 288 -9.89 -0.50 13.52
N TYR A 289 -11.19 -0.47 13.30
CA TYR A 289 -11.79 0.21 12.15
C TYR A 289 -11.50 1.72 12.26
N PRO A 290 -10.98 2.36 11.20
CA PRO A 290 -10.75 3.79 11.20
C PRO A 290 -12.03 4.57 10.87
N PHE A 291 -11.98 5.87 11.10
CA PHE A 291 -12.87 6.85 10.47
C PHE A 291 -12.08 7.58 9.38
N ILE A 292 -12.59 7.62 8.14
CA ILE A 292 -11.86 8.18 6.99
C ILE A 292 -12.73 9.18 6.26
N ARG A 293 -12.20 10.37 6.00
CA ARG A 293 -12.82 11.40 5.15
C ARG A 293 -11.78 11.99 4.23
N GLY A 294 -12.21 12.51 3.09
CA GLY A 294 -11.32 13.23 2.19
C GLY A 294 -12.12 13.99 1.16
N GLY A 295 -11.48 14.96 0.53
CA GLY A 295 -12.11 15.81 -0.46
C GLY A 295 -11.32 17.09 -0.65
N VAL A 296 -11.69 17.89 -1.63
CA VAL A 296 -11.02 19.16 -1.89
C VAL A 296 -11.46 20.19 -0.86
N ASN A 297 -10.52 20.84 -0.20
CA ASN A 297 -10.76 22.01 0.65
C ASN A 297 -10.48 23.30 -0.14
N GLU A 298 -11.44 24.21 -0.21
CA GLU A 298 -11.27 25.58 -0.71
C GLU A 298 -11.70 26.55 0.39
N GLY A 299 -10.73 27.06 1.17
CA GLY A 299 -10.98 27.96 2.29
C GLY A 299 -10.98 27.26 3.64
N GLN A 300 -12.13 26.82 4.12
CA GLN A 300 -12.26 26.13 5.41
C GLN A 300 -13.10 24.86 5.26
N THR A 301 -12.54 23.73 5.67
CA THR A 301 -13.24 22.45 5.78
C THR A 301 -13.29 22.01 7.23
N GLU A 302 -14.38 21.34 7.58
CA GLU A 302 -14.63 20.81 8.90
C GLU A 302 -15.18 19.39 8.81
N GLU A 303 -14.62 18.50 9.63
CA GLU A 303 -15.06 17.11 9.74
C GLU A 303 -15.34 16.77 11.20
N GLU A 304 -16.32 15.89 11.41
CA GLU A 304 -16.77 15.50 12.74
C GLU A 304 -16.71 13.98 12.89
N PHE A 305 -16.18 13.52 14.01
CA PHE A 305 -16.10 12.11 14.35
C PHE A 305 -16.51 11.84 15.79
N ALA A 306 -16.98 10.63 16.05
CA ALA A 306 -17.43 10.22 17.37
C ALA A 306 -16.39 9.32 18.03
N VAL A 307 -16.07 9.61 19.28
CA VAL A 307 -15.26 8.77 20.16
C VAL A 307 -16.17 8.10 21.17
N GLU A 308 -16.27 6.78 21.12
CA GLU A 308 -17.04 6.02 22.09
C GLU A 308 -16.35 5.96 23.47
N LYS A 309 -17.12 5.58 24.49
CA LYS A 309 -16.62 5.51 25.86
C LYS A 309 -15.56 4.40 25.98
N GLY A 310 -14.50 4.66 26.74
CA GLY A 310 -13.47 3.66 27.04
C GLY A 310 -12.40 3.47 25.97
N VAL A 311 -12.41 4.29 24.90
CA VAL A 311 -11.27 4.38 23.98
C VAL A 311 -10.02 4.80 24.75
N LYS A 312 -8.95 4.02 24.62
CA LYS A 312 -7.68 4.26 25.33
C LYS A 312 -6.82 5.29 24.63
N GLU A 313 -6.87 5.31 23.30
CA GLU A 313 -6.08 6.22 22.47
C GLU A 313 -6.81 6.46 21.14
N ILE A 314 -6.73 7.68 20.62
CA ILE A 314 -6.98 7.98 19.21
C ILE A 314 -5.69 8.49 18.56
N THR A 315 -5.42 7.99 17.35
CA THR A 315 -4.38 8.53 16.48
C THR A 315 -5.03 9.21 15.30
N ILE A 316 -4.58 10.42 14.99
CA ILE A 316 -5.18 11.29 13.99
C ILE A 316 -4.14 11.64 12.94
N HIS A 317 -4.53 11.53 11.68
CA HIS A 317 -3.71 11.90 10.53
C HIS A 317 -4.48 12.80 9.57
N TRP A 318 -3.83 13.86 9.12
CA TRP A 318 -4.29 14.72 8.05
C TRP A 318 -3.20 14.79 6.97
N LEU A 319 -3.45 14.09 5.87
CA LEU A 319 -2.58 14.10 4.71
C LEU A 319 -3.03 15.17 3.76
N SER A 320 -2.10 15.90 3.18
CA SER A 320 -2.43 16.85 2.11
C SER A 320 -1.30 17.09 1.12
N ASN A 321 -1.62 17.75 0.01
CA ASN A 321 -0.65 18.17 -1.01
C ASN A 321 0.00 19.53 -0.72
N HIS A 322 -0.21 20.09 0.48
CA HIS A 322 0.35 21.37 0.91
C HIS A 322 0.73 21.35 2.39
N SER A 323 1.80 22.05 2.76
CA SER A 323 2.25 22.17 4.16
C SER A 323 1.40 23.13 5.02
N SER A 324 0.42 23.80 4.42
CA SER A 324 -0.14 25.07 4.90
C SER A 324 -1.53 24.97 5.52
N GLY A 325 -1.87 23.83 6.11
CA GLY A 325 -3.13 23.64 6.84
C GLY A 325 -3.04 24.16 8.28
N ASN A 326 -3.79 25.21 8.61
CA ASN A 326 -4.10 25.51 10.02
C ASN A 326 -5.07 24.44 10.52
N ILE A 327 -4.55 23.31 10.97
CA ILE A 327 -5.35 22.20 11.47
C ILE A 327 -5.68 22.43 12.94
N LYS A 328 -6.97 22.40 13.26
CA LYS A 328 -7.48 22.58 14.62
C LYS A 328 -8.39 21.41 14.98
N LEU A 329 -7.94 20.61 15.94
CA LEU A 329 -8.74 19.55 16.55
C LEU A 329 -9.33 20.04 17.86
N THR A 330 -10.64 19.83 18.06
CA THR A 330 -11.40 20.27 19.22
C THR A 330 -12.14 19.08 19.84
N ASP A 331 -11.99 18.92 21.15
CA ASP A 331 -12.68 17.88 21.93
C ASP A 331 -14.16 18.23 22.19
N PRO A 332 -14.96 17.30 22.74
CA PRO A 332 -16.37 17.53 23.04
C PRO A 332 -16.65 18.64 24.05
N HIS A 333 -15.64 19.09 24.81
CA HIS A 333 -15.72 20.16 25.80
C HIS A 333 -15.21 21.50 25.26
N GLY A 334 -14.79 21.57 23.99
CA GLY A 334 -14.28 22.78 23.36
C GLY A 334 -12.76 22.98 23.55
N LYS A 335 -12.05 22.05 24.16
CA LYS A 335 -10.59 22.13 24.32
C LYS A 335 -9.89 21.82 22.99
N VAL A 336 -8.94 22.66 22.62
CA VAL A 336 -8.18 22.53 21.38
C VAL A 336 -6.92 21.70 21.62
N VAL A 337 -6.70 20.69 20.76
CA VAL A 337 -5.43 19.96 20.67
C VAL A 337 -4.54 20.69 19.66
N LYS A 338 -3.36 21.10 20.11
CA LYS A 338 -2.44 21.95 19.33
C LYS A 338 -1.18 21.21 18.85
N ASP A 339 -0.91 20.03 19.40
CA ASP A 339 0.35 19.31 19.19
C ASP A 339 0.26 18.37 17.99
N PHE A 340 0.19 18.94 16.79
CA PHE A 340 0.35 18.17 15.55
C PHE A 340 1.84 18.13 15.17
N SER A 341 2.37 16.93 14.95
CA SER A 341 3.65 16.77 14.24
C SER A 341 3.41 16.94 12.74
N LEU A 342 4.38 17.52 12.04
CA LEU A 342 4.39 17.66 10.58
C LEU A 342 5.58 16.91 10.01
N SER A 343 5.34 16.10 9.00
CA SER A 343 6.37 15.47 8.19
C SER A 343 6.10 15.68 6.70
N THR A 344 7.17 15.59 5.91
CA THR A 344 7.03 15.40 4.46
C THR A 344 6.75 13.93 4.19
N ALA A 345 5.89 13.67 3.21
CA ALA A 345 5.66 12.33 2.71
C ALA A 345 6.57 11.99 1.53
N GLY A 346 7.61 12.79 1.27
CA GLY A 346 8.39 12.80 0.03
C GLY A 346 9.04 11.47 -0.36
N ASP A 347 9.31 10.60 0.61
CA ASP A 347 9.88 9.26 0.35
C ASP A 347 8.88 8.28 -0.31
N VAL A 348 7.58 8.59 -0.27
CA VAL A 348 6.50 7.75 -0.85
C VAL A 348 5.55 8.57 -1.74
N PHE A 349 5.27 9.81 -1.34
CA PHE A 349 4.38 10.77 -1.99
C PHE A 349 5.11 12.10 -2.16
N GLU A 350 5.78 12.29 -3.31
CA GLU A 350 6.42 13.57 -3.64
C GLU A 350 5.37 14.70 -3.59
N GLY A 351 5.67 15.76 -2.83
CA GLY A 351 4.74 16.88 -2.60
C GLY A 351 3.64 16.65 -1.55
N GLY A 352 3.60 15.49 -0.89
CA GLY A 352 2.67 15.20 0.21
C GLY A 352 3.20 15.65 1.58
N TYR A 353 2.29 16.01 2.47
CA TYR A 353 2.54 16.36 3.88
C TYR A 353 1.62 15.55 4.78
N VAL A 354 2.12 15.13 5.94
CA VAL A 354 1.34 14.41 6.95
C VAL A 354 1.37 15.16 8.27
N HIS A 355 0.20 15.57 8.76
CA HIS A 355 0.04 16.09 10.11
C HIS A 355 -0.50 15.00 11.02
N SER A 356 0.14 14.73 12.15
CA SER A 356 -0.24 13.64 13.06
C SER A 356 -0.42 14.10 14.50
N ALA A 357 -1.42 13.58 15.19
CA ALA A 357 -1.63 13.81 16.62
C ALA A 357 -2.06 12.53 17.32
N VAL A 358 -1.69 12.38 18.60
CA VAL A 358 -2.12 11.27 19.46
C VAL A 358 -2.80 11.86 20.70
N VAL A 359 -3.99 11.34 21.01
CA VAL A 359 -4.71 11.72 22.23
C VAL A 359 -4.95 10.47 23.06
N LYS A 360 -4.31 10.41 24.23
CA LYS A 360 -4.52 9.34 25.22
C LYS A 360 -5.75 9.63 26.08
N ASN A 361 -6.51 8.60 26.38
CA ASN A 361 -7.76 8.65 27.14
C ASN A 361 -8.70 9.78 26.66
N PRO A 362 -9.05 9.83 25.36
CA PRO A 362 -9.87 10.91 24.80
C PRO A 362 -11.24 10.97 25.46
N ALA A 363 -11.77 12.19 25.63
CA ALA A 363 -13.14 12.38 26.09
C ALA A 363 -14.14 11.75 25.11
N SER A 364 -15.08 10.97 25.63
CA SER A 364 -16.15 10.38 24.83
C SER A 364 -17.09 11.47 24.32
N GLY A 365 -17.48 11.40 23.05
CA GLY A 365 -18.40 12.35 22.45
C GLY A 365 -17.97 12.77 21.05
N LYS A 366 -18.49 13.93 20.64
CA LYS A 366 -18.29 14.47 19.30
C LYS A 366 -17.03 15.32 19.24
N TRP A 367 -16.06 14.88 18.45
CA TRP A 367 -14.85 15.61 18.15
C TRP A 367 -14.98 16.31 16.79
N LYS A 368 -14.24 17.40 16.64
CA LYS A 368 -14.29 18.24 15.46
C LYS A 368 -12.88 18.59 15.02
N ILE A 369 -12.55 18.34 13.76
CA ILE A 369 -11.31 18.79 13.12
C ILE A 369 -11.65 19.80 12.04
N SER A 370 -10.85 20.85 11.94
CA SER A 370 -10.97 21.83 10.87
C SER A 370 -9.62 22.12 10.25
N SER A 371 -9.59 22.32 8.93
CA SER A 371 -8.43 22.79 8.19
C SER A 371 -8.81 24.07 7.47
N SER A 372 -8.00 25.11 7.62
CA SER A 372 -8.11 26.35 6.85
C SER A 372 -6.89 26.55 5.98
N VAL A 373 -7.14 26.78 4.70
CA VAL A 373 -6.14 26.89 3.63
C VAL A 373 -6.42 28.10 2.75
N LYS A 374 -5.36 28.76 2.29
CA LYS A 374 -5.45 29.90 1.37
C LYS A 374 -5.58 29.50 -0.10
N GLN A 375 -5.18 28.28 -0.41
CA GLN A 375 -5.22 27.69 -1.75
C GLN A 375 -5.95 26.36 -1.66
N LYS A 376 -6.50 25.92 -2.79
CA LYS A 376 -7.19 24.63 -2.92
C LYS A 376 -6.30 23.50 -2.41
N GLU A 377 -6.69 22.86 -1.31
CA GLU A 377 -5.94 21.78 -0.69
C GLU A 377 -6.59 20.44 -0.98
N ALA A 378 -5.74 19.49 -1.36
CA ALA A 378 -6.11 18.11 -1.43
C ALA A 378 -5.97 17.43 -0.05
N PHE A 379 -6.97 16.80 0.58
CA PHE A 379 -6.78 16.16 1.89
C PHE A 379 -7.37 14.75 2.10
N LEU A 380 -6.72 13.99 2.97
CA LEU A 380 -7.23 12.74 3.53
C LEU A 380 -7.08 12.77 5.05
N PHE A 381 -8.22 12.71 5.73
CA PHE A 381 -8.34 12.66 7.17
C PHE A 381 -8.61 11.22 7.64
N VAL A 382 -7.78 10.71 8.55
CA VAL A 382 -7.91 9.38 9.13
C VAL A 382 -7.84 9.47 10.64
N VAL A 383 -8.75 8.79 11.33
CA VAL A 383 -8.71 8.56 12.78
C VAL A 383 -8.76 7.08 13.05
N THR A 384 -7.87 6.58 13.90
CA THR A 384 -7.92 5.21 14.44
C THR A 384 -8.19 5.23 15.93
N PHE A 385 -8.70 4.11 16.46
CA PHE A 385 -9.22 4.01 17.81
C PHE A 385 -8.70 2.74 18.49
N ASP A 386 -7.97 2.87 19.60
CA ASP A 386 -7.75 1.73 20.51
C ASP A 386 -9.00 1.56 21.38
N SER A 387 -9.92 0.71 20.92
CA SER A 387 -11.28 0.58 21.49
C SER A 387 -11.60 -0.85 21.93
N PRO A 388 -12.19 -1.05 23.12
CA PRO A 388 -12.68 -2.36 23.55
C PRO A 388 -13.95 -2.80 22.81
N HIS A 389 -14.60 -1.91 22.05
CA HIS A 389 -15.89 -2.18 21.38
C HIS A 389 -15.75 -2.74 19.97
N GLU A 390 -14.53 -2.96 19.49
CA GLU A 390 -14.26 -3.36 18.12
C GLU A 390 -14.99 -4.64 17.69
N GLN A 391 -14.97 -5.67 18.54
CA GLN A 391 -15.63 -6.96 18.25
C GLN A 391 -17.16 -6.80 18.07
N GLN A 392 -17.76 -5.75 18.66
CA GLN A 392 -19.18 -5.45 18.46
C GLN A 392 -19.42 -4.83 17.08
N ILE A 393 -18.52 -3.97 16.63
CA ILE A 393 -18.56 -3.36 15.30
C ILE A 393 -18.37 -4.44 14.24
N GLU A 394 -17.38 -5.32 14.39
CA GLU A 394 -17.12 -6.45 13.48
C GLU A 394 -18.35 -7.35 13.30
N LYS A 395 -19.00 -7.77 14.41
CA LYS A 395 -20.22 -8.58 14.37
C LYS A 395 -21.38 -7.89 13.66
N ALA A 396 -21.49 -6.56 13.79
CA ALA A 396 -22.55 -5.77 13.17
C ALA A 396 -22.46 -5.73 11.64
N VAL A 397 -21.23 -5.82 11.10
CA VAL A 397 -21.01 -5.78 9.65
C VAL A 397 -21.00 -7.18 9.03
N ASN A 398 -20.68 -8.24 9.79
CA ASN A 398 -20.52 -9.59 9.24
C ASN A 398 -21.80 -10.42 9.06
N THR A 399 -22.78 -10.45 9.98
CA THR A 399 -23.96 -11.34 9.78
C THR A 399 -25.11 -11.10 10.76
N ARG A 400 -26.35 -11.19 10.23
CA ARG A 400 -27.59 -11.83 10.76
C ARG A 400 -27.88 -11.86 12.27
N THR A 401 -27.29 -10.98 13.07
CA THR A 401 -27.50 -10.95 14.52
C THR A 401 -28.12 -9.63 14.92
N SER A 402 -29.23 -9.75 15.62
CA SER A 402 -30.16 -8.72 16.11
C SER A 402 -29.54 -7.69 17.08
N GLY A 403 -28.22 -7.70 17.27
CA GLY A 403 -27.53 -6.91 18.29
C GLY A 403 -27.49 -5.42 18.01
N LEU A 404 -27.61 -4.96 16.76
CA LEU A 404 -27.60 -3.53 16.44
C LEU A 404 -28.51 -3.17 15.26
N SER A 405 -29.83 -3.29 15.45
CA SER A 405 -30.87 -2.75 14.55
C SER A 405 -30.79 -1.23 14.29
N LYS A 406 -29.78 -0.54 14.83
CA LYS A 406 -29.57 0.92 14.77
C LYS A 406 -28.34 1.37 13.98
N VAL A 407 -27.56 0.47 13.35
CA VAL A 407 -26.46 0.88 12.47
C VAL A 407 -26.98 1.20 11.08
N LYS A 408 -26.68 2.41 10.62
CA LYS A 408 -26.91 2.86 9.24
C LYS A 408 -25.59 2.85 8.50
N ALA A 409 -25.66 2.56 7.21
CA ALA A 409 -24.50 2.62 6.34
C ALA A 409 -24.78 3.47 5.10
N ALA A 410 -23.81 4.27 4.70
CA ALA A 410 -23.76 4.89 3.38
C ALA A 410 -22.69 4.17 2.57
N VAL A 411 -22.99 3.82 1.32
CA VAL A 411 -22.06 3.05 0.50
C VAL A 411 -21.79 3.79 -0.79
N ARG A 412 -20.51 3.89 -1.14
CA ARG A 412 -20.03 4.41 -2.41
C ARG A 412 -19.27 3.31 -3.13
N SER A 413 -19.59 3.10 -4.39
CA SER A 413 -18.90 2.17 -5.25
C SER A 413 -18.38 2.90 -6.48
N ILE A 414 -17.10 2.70 -6.79
CA ILE A 414 -16.46 3.22 -7.99
C ILE A 414 -15.96 2.02 -8.79
N ARG A 415 -16.41 1.88 -10.04
CA ARG A 415 -15.88 0.88 -10.97
C ARG A 415 -14.78 1.52 -11.81
N TYR A 416 -13.68 0.81 -11.90
CA TYR A 416 -12.52 1.13 -12.71
C TYR A 416 -12.29 0.04 -13.75
N GLN A 417 -12.01 0.45 -14.97
CA GLN A 417 -11.61 -0.41 -16.07
C GLN A 417 -10.28 0.11 -16.58
N ASP A 418 -9.24 -0.74 -16.57
CA ASP A 418 -7.88 -0.38 -16.98
C ASP A 418 -7.38 0.89 -16.27
N GLY A 419 -7.52 0.92 -14.94
CA GLY A 419 -7.13 2.07 -14.11
C GLY A 419 -8.05 3.30 -14.20
N LYS A 420 -8.95 3.37 -15.19
CA LYS A 420 -9.83 4.53 -15.43
C LYS A 420 -11.19 4.36 -14.76
N GLN A 421 -11.64 5.41 -14.09
CA GLN A 421 -12.99 5.42 -13.51
C GLN A 421 -14.02 5.44 -14.63
N VAL A 422 -14.93 4.47 -14.61
CA VAL A 422 -15.97 4.28 -15.64
C VAL A 422 -17.39 4.29 -15.07
N GLU A 423 -17.54 4.10 -13.75
CA GLU A 423 -18.85 4.13 -13.09
C GLU A 423 -18.70 4.61 -11.65
N LYS A 424 -19.66 5.39 -11.15
CA LYS A 424 -19.78 5.76 -9.74
C LYS A 424 -21.23 5.60 -9.29
N LYS A 425 -21.42 4.91 -8.17
CA LYS A 425 -22.72 4.68 -7.53
C LYS A 425 -22.64 5.06 -6.07
N GLU A 426 -23.71 5.66 -5.55
CA GLU A 426 -23.82 6.01 -4.14
C GLU A 426 -25.21 5.63 -3.63
N ILE A 427 -25.24 4.97 -2.48
CA ILE A 427 -26.46 4.66 -1.74
C ILE A 427 -26.37 5.39 -0.41
N LYS A 428 -27.26 6.37 -0.21
CA LYS A 428 -27.28 7.18 1.00
C LYS A 428 -28.08 6.47 2.10
N ARG A 429 -27.44 6.29 3.26
CA ARG A 429 -28.04 5.92 4.55
C ARG A 429 -29.16 4.88 4.45
N ALA A 430 -28.76 3.62 4.26
CA ALA A 430 -29.65 2.47 4.28
C ALA A 430 -29.25 1.51 5.43
N SER A 431 -30.12 0.56 5.78
CA SER A 431 -29.74 -0.49 6.74
C SER A 431 -28.71 -1.42 6.10
N ILE A 432 -27.77 -1.97 6.88
CA ILE A 432 -26.75 -2.90 6.36
C ILE A 432 -27.39 -4.07 5.61
N HIS A 433 -28.54 -4.56 6.08
CA HIS A 433 -29.29 -5.63 5.42
C HIS A 433 -29.82 -5.24 4.03
N SER A 434 -30.32 -4.01 3.87
CA SER A 434 -30.76 -3.50 2.55
C SER A 434 -29.61 -3.22 1.59
N LEU A 435 -28.39 -3.05 2.10
CA LEU A 435 -27.19 -2.77 1.31
C LEU A 435 -26.59 -4.04 0.67
N GLN A 436 -26.74 -5.21 1.30
CA GLN A 436 -26.30 -6.49 0.72
C GLN A 436 -26.97 -6.78 -0.63
N ASN A 437 -28.21 -6.31 -0.84
CA ASN A 437 -28.99 -6.59 -2.04
C ASN A 437 -28.96 -5.47 -3.10
N SER A 438 -28.42 -4.29 -2.78
CA SER A 438 -28.52 -3.11 -3.67
C SER A 438 -27.28 -2.84 -4.52
N LEU A 439 -26.14 -3.47 -4.23
CA LEU A 439 -24.94 -3.37 -5.05
C LEU A 439 -24.75 -4.63 -5.90
N SER A 440 -25.04 -4.51 -7.19
CA SER A 440 -24.79 -5.54 -8.18
C SER A 440 -23.41 -5.34 -8.83
N PHE A 441 -22.43 -6.15 -8.46
CA PHE A 441 -21.09 -6.19 -9.10
C PHE A 441 -21.11 -7.19 -10.26
N GLN A 442 -21.73 -6.82 -11.38
CA GLN A 442 -21.99 -7.73 -12.51
C GLN A 442 -21.12 -7.47 -13.75
N LYS A 443 -20.50 -6.28 -13.84
CA LYS A 443 -19.66 -5.92 -14.98
C LYS A 443 -18.21 -6.18 -14.62
N ALA A 444 -17.40 -6.56 -15.60
CA ALA A 444 -15.96 -6.72 -15.40
C ALA A 444 -15.30 -5.41 -14.94
N GLY A 445 -14.21 -5.56 -14.19
CA GLY A 445 -13.36 -4.48 -13.70
C GLY A 445 -13.16 -4.49 -12.19
N MET A 446 -12.37 -3.51 -11.73
CA MET A 446 -12.11 -3.28 -10.31
C MET A 446 -13.18 -2.39 -9.69
N TYR A 447 -13.80 -2.84 -8.62
CA TYR A 447 -14.71 -2.04 -7.82
C TYR A 447 -14.04 -1.65 -6.51
N SER A 448 -13.91 -0.35 -6.26
CA SER A 448 -13.62 0.16 -4.92
C SER A 448 -14.92 0.44 -4.20
N VAL A 449 -15.12 -0.14 -3.02
CA VAL A 449 -16.33 -0.01 -2.21
C VAL A 449 -15.96 0.64 -0.88
N THR A 450 -16.52 1.83 -0.63
CA THR A 450 -16.38 2.58 0.62
C THR A 450 -17.68 2.54 1.39
N ILE A 451 -17.65 2.05 2.63
CA ILE A 451 -18.81 1.88 3.51
C ILE A 451 -18.60 2.76 4.73
N ASP A 452 -19.40 3.81 4.87
CA ASP A 452 -19.43 4.65 6.06
C ASP A 452 -20.51 4.17 7.01
N LEU A 453 -20.11 3.69 8.18
CA LEU A 453 -20.97 3.22 9.25
C LEU A 453 -21.28 4.36 10.22
N THR A 454 -22.52 4.42 10.68
CA THR A 454 -22.92 5.27 11.81
C THR A 454 -23.90 4.49 12.68
N GLY A 455 -23.61 4.43 13.97
CA GLY A 455 -24.42 3.66 14.90
C GLY A 455 -24.29 4.15 16.33
N LYS A 456 -24.78 3.32 17.25
CA LYS A 456 -24.60 3.49 18.68
C LYS A 456 -24.11 2.19 19.30
N THR A 457 -23.25 2.27 20.30
CA THR A 457 -22.79 1.15 21.12
C THR A 457 -23.91 0.64 22.04
N ALA A 458 -23.67 -0.46 22.76
CA ALA A 458 -24.63 -1.03 23.71
C ALA A 458 -25.05 -0.04 24.82
N ASP A 459 -24.16 0.86 25.23
CA ASP A 459 -24.39 1.94 26.19
C ASP A 459 -24.90 3.24 25.53
N ASN A 460 -25.39 3.16 24.29
CA ASN A 460 -26.02 4.26 23.54
C ASN A 460 -25.09 5.43 23.15
N ALA A 461 -23.77 5.26 23.25
CA ALA A 461 -22.79 6.22 22.75
C ALA A 461 -22.69 6.16 21.21
N PRO A 462 -22.65 7.30 20.49
CA PRO A 462 -22.53 7.29 19.04
C PRO A 462 -21.14 6.82 18.60
N PHE A 463 -21.09 6.13 17.47
CA PHE A 463 -19.83 5.80 16.79
C PHE A 463 -19.97 5.99 15.28
N ASN A 464 -18.84 6.24 14.61
CA ASN A 464 -18.74 6.24 13.15
C ASN A 464 -17.42 5.62 12.69
N ARG A 465 -17.48 4.85 11.60
CA ARG A 465 -16.35 4.10 11.02
C ARG A 465 -16.43 4.08 9.51
N THR A 466 -15.31 3.85 8.85
CA THR A 466 -15.21 3.70 7.40
C THR A 466 -14.49 2.41 7.07
N ILE A 467 -15.11 1.58 6.24
CA ILE A 467 -14.52 0.37 5.69
C ILE A 467 -14.30 0.58 4.20
N ILE A 468 -13.11 0.20 3.73
CA ILE A 468 -12.76 0.21 2.32
C ILE A 468 -12.37 -1.20 1.93
N ARG A 469 -12.88 -1.66 0.79
CA ARG A 469 -12.50 -2.93 0.19
C ARG A 469 -12.48 -2.81 -1.32
N SER A 470 -11.72 -3.68 -1.98
CA SER A 470 -11.75 -3.82 -3.43
C SER A 470 -12.30 -5.18 -3.85
N ILE A 471 -13.01 -5.18 -4.97
CA ILE A 471 -13.62 -6.38 -5.57
C ILE A 471 -13.20 -6.38 -7.04
N TYR A 472 -12.48 -7.41 -7.48
CA TYR A 472 -12.26 -7.63 -8.90
C TYR A 472 -13.37 -8.52 -9.46
N VAL A 473 -13.90 -8.15 -10.63
CA VAL A 473 -14.81 -8.98 -11.40
C VAL A 473 -14.17 -9.25 -12.74
N ASP A 474 -13.94 -10.53 -13.06
CA ASP A 474 -13.39 -10.92 -14.36
C ASP A 474 -14.44 -10.85 -15.48
N ASP A 475 -14.01 -11.08 -16.72
CA ASP A 475 -14.89 -11.06 -17.90
C ASP A 475 -15.96 -12.17 -17.87
N LYS A 476 -15.80 -13.18 -17.01
CA LYS A 476 -16.77 -14.26 -16.79
C LYS A 476 -17.75 -13.93 -15.66
N GLY A 477 -17.63 -12.76 -15.04
CA GLY A 477 -18.47 -12.32 -13.92
C GLY A 477 -18.08 -12.94 -12.58
N LYS A 478 -16.94 -13.66 -12.50
CA LYS A 478 -16.44 -14.21 -11.25
C LYS A 478 -15.85 -13.10 -10.40
N LYS A 479 -16.20 -13.13 -9.11
CA LYS A 479 -15.79 -12.12 -8.13
C LYS A 479 -14.62 -12.60 -7.30
N PHE A 480 -13.67 -11.71 -7.09
CA PHE A 480 -12.49 -11.92 -6.26
C PHE A 480 -12.40 -10.77 -5.27
N GLU A 481 -12.55 -11.08 -3.99
CA GLU A 481 -12.44 -10.12 -2.90
C GLU A 481 -11.79 -10.80 -1.69
N TYR A 482 -11.06 -10.01 -0.90
CA TYR A 482 -10.85 -10.35 0.51
C TYR A 482 -11.87 -9.53 1.31
N ASN A 483 -12.59 -10.19 2.20
CA ASN A 483 -13.53 -9.51 3.06
C ASN A 483 -12.81 -9.08 4.34
N PRO A 484 -12.56 -7.77 4.54
CA PRO A 484 -11.80 -7.28 5.71
C PRO A 484 -12.49 -7.53 7.06
N LEU A 485 -13.70 -8.10 7.03
CA LEU A 485 -14.49 -8.46 8.19
C LEU A 485 -14.40 -9.96 8.49
N SER A 486 -14.28 -10.84 7.48
CA SER A 486 -14.33 -12.30 7.69
C SER A 486 -13.00 -13.00 7.46
N ASP A 487 -12.10 -12.38 6.70
CA ASP A 487 -10.77 -12.90 6.36
C ASP A 487 -9.73 -12.27 7.28
#